data_AF-U6DN65-F1
#
_entry.id   AF-U6DN65-F1
#
_cell.length_a   1.000
_cell.length_b   1.000
_cell.length_c   1.000
_cell.angle_alpha   90.00
_cell.angle_beta   90.00
_cell.angle_gamma   90.00
#
_symmetry.space_group_name_H-M   'P 1'
#
loop_
_entity.id
_entity.type
_entity.pdbx_description
1 polymer ?
#
loop_
_entity_poly.entity_id
_entity_poly.type
_entity_poly.pdbx_seq_one_letter_code
_entity_poly.pdbx_strand_id
1 'polypeptide(L)'
;APLPQECEKELSSLCRNLFHQSLTWSWDQGFCQALGSAGEDHSSLASSSHTTELLQQLFPPLLDALQVPRSGLLLCQPPGPAPLALGLCTLQTTLVWFLSKTQQHLAAWAPGSFLVLIQKNLPPLLHEAAALSRLAAEESLGLEVEQQLGLEIQKLTSQIQLLPEESLSLFFQECHKQATQGFEIYMPRGRYWRNRLSP
;
A
#
# COMPACT_ATOMS: atom_id res chain seq x y z
N ALA A 1 -7.05 38.49 28.77
CA ALA A 1 -8.26 38.88 28.02
C ALA A 1 -8.55 37.77 27.01
N PRO A 2 -9.81 37.32 26.86
CA PRO A 2 -10.15 36.36 25.81
C PRO A 2 -9.89 36.98 24.43
N LEU A 3 -9.45 36.15 23.48
CA LEU A 3 -9.20 36.57 22.10
C LEU A 3 -10.53 36.98 21.44
N PRO A 4 -10.54 38.01 20.57
CA PRO A 4 -11.70 38.32 19.74
C PRO A 4 -12.09 37.12 18.88
N GLN A 5 -13.40 36.89 18.74
CA GLN A 5 -13.95 35.75 18.00
C GLN A 5 -13.52 35.72 16.52
N GLU A 6 -13.23 36.88 15.93
CA GLU A 6 -12.69 37.02 14.57
C GLU A 6 -11.24 36.54 14.49
N CYS A 7 -10.41 36.86 15.50
CA CYS A 7 -9.03 36.37 15.57
C CYS A 7 -8.99 34.85 15.77
N GLU A 8 -9.91 34.29 16.56
CA GLU A 8 -10.00 32.84 16.76
C GLU A 8 -10.33 32.12 15.45
N LYS A 9 -11.29 32.64 14.66
CA LYS A 9 -11.63 32.09 13.34
C LYS A 9 -10.48 32.17 12.35
N GLU A 10 -9.74 33.28 12.31
CA GLU A 10 -8.59 33.43 11.40
C GLU A 10 -7.39 32.58 11.83
N LEU A 11 -7.14 32.42 13.14
CA LEU A 11 -6.10 31.49 13.61
C LEU A 11 -6.47 30.04 13.28
N SER A 12 -7.75 29.69 13.41
CA SER A 12 -8.28 28.38 12.99
C SER A 12 -8.02 28.12 11.51
N SER A 13 -8.35 29.10 10.66
CA SER A 13 -8.21 29.01 9.21
C SER A 13 -6.74 28.86 8.81
N LEU A 14 -5.85 29.63 9.44
CA LEU A 14 -4.41 29.58 9.21
C LEU A 14 -3.81 28.24 9.64
N CYS A 15 -4.11 27.77 10.86
CA CYS A 15 -3.63 26.48 11.36
C CYS A 15 -4.06 25.33 10.45
N ARG A 16 -5.30 25.34 9.94
CA ARG A 16 -5.79 24.37 8.96
C ARG A 16 -4.97 24.42 7.67
N ASN A 17 -4.77 25.60 7.11
CA ASN A 17 -4.04 25.76 5.85
C ASN A 17 -2.58 25.30 6.00
N LEU A 18 -1.93 25.65 7.11
CA LEU A 18 -0.57 25.22 7.42
C LEU A 18 -0.49 23.70 7.62
N PHE A 19 -1.44 23.10 8.34
CA PHE A 19 -1.49 21.65 8.51
C PHE A 19 -1.68 20.93 7.17
N HIS A 20 -2.63 21.39 6.35
CA HIS A 20 -2.87 20.81 5.03
C HIS A 20 -1.66 20.96 4.11
N GLN A 21 -1.02 22.14 4.08
CA GLN A 21 0.19 22.36 3.30
C GLN A 21 1.36 21.50 3.79
N SER A 22 1.54 21.40 5.10
CA SER A 22 2.57 20.56 5.70
C SER A 22 2.35 19.09 5.38
N LEU A 23 1.11 18.59 5.47
CA LEU A 23 0.74 17.23 5.11
C LEU A 23 1.02 16.95 3.64
N THR A 24 0.57 17.85 2.75
CA THR A 24 0.76 17.68 1.30
C THR A 24 2.25 17.67 0.96
N TRP A 25 3.02 18.58 1.56
CA TRP A 25 4.46 18.68 1.32
C TRP A 25 5.23 17.47 1.85
N SER A 26 4.96 17.05 3.09
CA SER A 26 5.63 15.89 3.68
C SER A 26 5.27 14.59 2.95
N TRP A 27 4.00 14.46 2.55
CA TRP A 27 3.54 13.33 1.75
C TRP A 27 4.20 13.33 0.37
N ASP A 28 4.24 14.46 -0.33
CA ASP A 28 4.85 14.55 -1.67
C ASP A 28 6.34 14.17 -1.64
N GLN A 29 7.08 14.69 -0.66
CA GLN A 29 8.47 14.34 -0.45
C GLN A 29 8.65 12.83 -0.18
N GLY A 30 7.89 12.26 0.76
CA GLY A 30 7.97 10.84 1.08
C GLY A 30 7.55 9.96 -0.10
N PHE A 31 6.54 10.39 -0.86
CA PHE A 31 6.00 9.67 -2.00
C PHE A 31 7.01 9.64 -3.14
N CYS A 32 7.64 10.77 -3.47
CA CYS A 32 8.73 10.83 -4.43
C CYS A 32 9.93 9.99 -4.00
N GLN A 33 10.27 9.96 -2.71
CA GLN A 33 11.34 9.09 -2.19
C GLN A 33 10.99 7.61 -2.38
N ALA A 34 9.77 7.19 -2.05
CA ALA A 34 9.30 5.82 -2.24
C ALA A 34 9.32 5.41 -3.73
N LEU A 35 8.92 6.32 -4.62
CA LEU A 35 8.98 6.09 -6.07
C LEU A 35 10.44 5.97 -6.56
N GLY A 36 11.33 6.81 -6.05
CA GLY A 36 12.76 6.77 -6.39
C GLY A 36 13.44 5.48 -5.94
N SER A 37 13.14 5.01 -4.72
CA SER A 37 13.73 3.80 -4.17
C SER A 37 13.24 2.51 -4.86
N ALA A 38 12.05 2.53 -5.47
CA ALA A 38 11.44 1.36 -6.11
C ALA A 38 12.33 0.71 -7.19
N GLY A 39 13.13 1.54 -7.89
CA GLY A 39 14.09 1.10 -8.91
C GLY A 39 15.40 0.54 -8.35
N GLU A 40 15.81 0.95 -7.14
CA GLU A 40 17.11 0.62 -6.55
C GLU A 40 17.10 -0.65 -5.69
N ASP A 41 15.92 -1.17 -5.33
CA ASP A 41 15.74 -2.46 -4.63
C ASP A 41 16.11 -3.65 -5.55
N HIS A 42 17.40 -3.79 -5.83
CA HIS A 42 18.01 -4.91 -6.53
C HIS A 42 18.53 -5.94 -5.52
N SER A 43 17.76 -7.03 -5.36
CA SER A 43 18.28 -8.36 -5.02
C SER A 43 19.13 -8.52 -3.74
N SER A 44 19.03 -7.63 -2.76
CA SER A 44 19.59 -7.91 -1.44
C SER A 44 18.56 -8.68 -0.61
N LEU A 45 19.01 -9.74 0.08
CA LEU A 45 18.26 -10.42 1.15
C LEU A 45 18.10 -9.52 2.39
N ALA A 46 18.10 -8.20 2.20
CA ALA A 46 17.86 -7.25 3.26
C ALA A 46 16.45 -7.49 3.80
N SER A 47 16.39 -7.54 5.12
CA SER A 47 15.24 -8.01 5.86
C SER A 47 13.98 -7.17 5.66
N SER A 48 14.05 -5.95 5.13
CA SER A 48 12.92 -5.14 4.66
C SER A 48 13.38 -4.35 3.45
N SER A 49 12.52 -4.24 2.43
CA SER A 49 12.84 -3.38 1.28
C SER A 49 12.70 -1.93 1.70
N HIS A 50 13.66 -1.09 1.35
CA HIS A 50 13.65 0.33 1.73
C HIS A 50 12.39 1.02 1.22
N THR A 51 11.92 0.65 0.02
CA THR A 51 10.67 1.15 -0.55
C THR A 51 9.45 0.78 0.28
N THR A 52 9.43 -0.42 0.87
CA THR A 52 8.31 -0.84 1.73
C THR A 52 8.20 0.07 2.94
N GLU A 53 9.33 0.38 3.58
CA GLU A 53 9.36 1.25 4.76
C GLU A 53 8.88 2.65 4.39
N LEU A 54 9.38 3.20 3.28
CA LEU A 54 8.95 4.52 2.79
C LEU A 54 7.45 4.55 2.49
N LEU A 55 6.90 3.53 1.83
CA LEU A 55 5.46 3.42 1.59
C LEU A 55 4.66 3.34 2.89
N GLN A 56 5.13 2.59 3.89
CA GLN A 56 4.48 2.52 5.20
C GLN A 56 4.48 3.89 5.90
N GLN A 57 5.56 4.67 5.81
CA GLN A 57 5.65 6.00 6.43
C GLN A 57 4.66 7.02 5.84
N LEU A 58 4.08 6.77 4.67
CA LEU A 58 3.07 7.65 4.07
C LEU A 58 1.70 7.55 4.75
N PHE A 59 1.38 6.42 5.38
CA PHE A 59 0.06 6.17 5.95
C PHE A 59 -0.22 6.93 7.25
N PRO A 60 0.66 6.94 8.27
CA PRO A 60 0.40 7.61 9.54
C PRO A 60 -0.09 9.06 9.42
N PRO A 61 0.58 9.97 8.66
CA PRO A 61 0.11 11.35 8.57
C PRO A 61 -1.24 11.48 7.85
N LEU A 62 -1.57 10.55 6.94
CA LEU A 62 -2.88 10.51 6.27
C LEU A 62 -3.97 10.02 7.22
N LEU A 63 -3.69 8.97 7.99
CA LEU A 63 -4.63 8.43 8.98
C LEU A 63 -4.92 9.47 10.06
N ASP A 64 -3.89 10.16 10.56
CA ASP A 64 -4.04 11.23 11.55
C ASP A 64 -4.92 12.36 11.00
N ALA A 65 -4.69 12.79 9.75
CA ALA A 65 -5.49 13.82 9.11
C ALA A 65 -6.97 13.42 8.94
N LEU A 66 -7.26 12.13 8.78
CA LEU A 66 -8.63 11.60 8.66
C LEU A 66 -9.29 11.35 10.03
N GLN A 67 -8.51 11.08 11.08
CA GLN A 67 -9.02 10.83 12.44
C GLN A 67 -9.44 12.09 13.20
N VAL A 68 -9.02 13.29 12.78
CA VAL A 68 -9.37 14.55 13.47
C VAL A 68 -10.89 14.69 13.54
N PRO A 69 -11.51 14.67 14.76
CA PRO A 69 -12.95 14.64 14.91
C PRO A 69 -13.62 15.84 14.25
N ARG A 70 -14.56 15.57 13.33
CA ARG A 70 -15.40 16.58 12.66
C ARG A 70 -16.43 17.24 13.62
N SER A 71 -16.46 16.81 14.88
CA SER A 71 -17.43 17.24 15.90
C SER A 71 -16.72 17.73 17.17
N GLY A 72 -16.73 19.04 17.43
CA GLY A 72 -16.74 19.56 18.80
C GLY A 72 -15.69 20.61 19.19
N LEU A 73 -14.59 20.77 18.44
CA LEU A 73 -13.74 21.95 18.60
C LEU A 73 -14.15 22.98 17.57
N LEU A 74 -14.59 24.15 18.03
CA LEU A 74 -15.07 25.30 17.24
C LEU A 74 -14.09 25.83 16.17
N LEU A 75 -12.96 25.16 15.95
CA LEU A 75 -11.84 25.57 15.09
C LEU A 75 -11.65 24.73 13.80
N CYS A 76 -12.31 23.58 13.59
CA CYS A 76 -11.98 22.72 12.44
C CYS A 76 -13.21 22.32 11.61
N GLN A 77 -13.42 22.99 10.46
CA GLN A 77 -14.19 22.43 9.34
C GLN A 77 -13.54 21.10 8.88
N PRO A 78 -14.32 20.17 8.27
CA PRO A 78 -13.78 18.90 7.83
C PRO A 78 -12.58 19.09 6.88
N PRO A 79 -11.56 18.21 6.96
CA PRO A 79 -10.50 18.18 5.96
C PRO A 79 -11.17 17.95 4.60
N GLY A 80 -10.86 18.79 3.62
CA GLY A 80 -11.37 18.63 2.25
C GLY A 80 -10.88 17.33 1.60
N PRO A 81 -11.13 17.10 0.31
CA PRO A 81 -10.90 15.80 -0.33
C PRO A 81 -9.42 15.36 -0.44
N ALA A 82 -8.47 16.24 -0.10
CA ALA A 82 -7.05 15.99 -0.34
C ALA A 82 -6.49 14.78 0.42
N PRO A 83 -6.70 14.58 1.75
CA PRO A 83 -6.13 13.41 2.43
C PRO A 83 -6.66 12.09 1.88
N LEU A 84 -7.92 12.04 1.44
CA LEU A 84 -8.49 10.87 0.76
C LEU A 84 -7.83 10.66 -0.61
N ALA A 85 -7.64 11.71 -1.40
CA ALA A 85 -6.95 11.61 -2.69
C ALA A 85 -5.50 11.11 -2.53
N LEU A 86 -4.76 11.66 -1.57
CA LEU A 86 -3.39 11.23 -1.25
C LEU A 86 -3.36 9.77 -0.75
N GLY A 87 -4.33 9.37 0.08
CA GLY A 87 -4.51 7.99 0.51
C GLY A 87 -4.77 7.04 -0.66
N LEU A 88 -5.65 7.42 -1.58
CA LEU A 88 -5.92 6.65 -2.79
C LEU A 88 -4.67 6.49 -3.65
N CYS A 89 -3.90 7.56 -3.87
CA CYS A 89 -2.63 7.51 -4.62
C CYS A 89 -1.60 6.60 -3.94
N THR A 90 -1.52 6.66 -2.60
CA THR A 90 -0.61 5.80 -1.81
C THR A 90 -0.98 4.33 -1.98
N LEU A 91 -2.28 4.00 -1.90
CA LEU A 91 -2.76 2.63 -2.09
C LEU A 91 -2.51 2.12 -3.52
N GLN A 92 -2.82 2.92 -4.53
CA GLN A 92 -2.58 2.57 -5.94
C GLN A 92 -1.12 2.27 -6.20
N THR A 93 -0.23 3.11 -5.68
CA THR A 93 1.23 2.94 -5.82
C THR A 93 1.71 1.70 -5.09
N THR A 94 1.21 1.46 -3.88
CA THR A 94 1.53 0.25 -3.10
C THR A 94 1.12 -1.02 -3.86
N LEU A 95 -0.08 -1.05 -4.44
CA LEU A 95 -0.57 -2.16 -5.25
C LEU A 95 0.33 -2.41 -6.47
N VAL A 96 0.61 -1.38 -7.27
CA VAL A 96 1.44 -1.49 -8.47
C VAL A 96 2.86 -1.93 -8.13
N TRP A 97 3.47 -1.34 -7.10
CA TRP A 97 4.80 -1.70 -6.64
C TRP A 97 4.87 -3.17 -6.22
N PHE A 98 3.91 -3.61 -5.40
CA PHE A 98 3.89 -4.98 -4.91
C PHE A 98 3.73 -6.00 -6.05
N LEU A 99 2.76 -5.77 -6.96
CA LEU A 99 2.55 -6.66 -8.11
C LEU A 99 3.81 -6.74 -8.98
N SER A 100 4.48 -5.60 -9.19
CA SER A 100 5.72 -5.54 -9.96
C SER A 100 6.85 -6.34 -9.29
N LYS A 101 7.03 -6.21 -7.98
CA LYS A 101 8.05 -6.97 -7.23
C LYS A 101 7.74 -8.46 -7.17
N THR A 102 6.48 -8.83 -6.97
CA THR A 102 6.04 -10.23 -7.05
C THR A 102 6.39 -10.83 -8.40
N GLN A 103 6.03 -10.16 -9.49
CA GLN A 103 6.35 -10.62 -10.84
C GLN A 103 7.86 -10.69 -11.09
N GLN A 104 8.62 -9.68 -10.65
CA GLN A 104 10.07 -9.66 -10.77
C GLN A 104 10.72 -10.86 -10.07
N HIS A 105 10.33 -11.16 -8.83
CA HIS A 105 10.90 -12.27 -8.07
C HIS A 105 10.51 -13.64 -8.64
N LEU A 106 9.26 -13.79 -9.11
CA LEU A 106 8.83 -15.03 -9.76
C LEU A 106 9.57 -15.25 -11.09
N ALA A 107 9.70 -14.20 -11.91
CA ALA A 107 10.39 -14.26 -13.20
C ALA A 107 11.89 -14.57 -13.05
N ALA A 108 12.54 -14.02 -12.01
CA ALA A 108 13.93 -14.29 -11.69
C ALA A 108 14.14 -15.61 -10.91
N TRP A 109 13.06 -16.34 -10.59
CA TRP A 109 13.07 -17.50 -9.71
C TRP A 109 13.84 -17.24 -8.40
N ALA A 110 13.40 -16.21 -7.65
CA ALA A 110 13.96 -15.82 -6.36
C ALA A 110 12.97 -16.10 -5.22
N PRO A 111 12.71 -17.38 -4.87
CA PRO A 111 11.69 -17.75 -3.89
C PRO A 111 11.93 -17.14 -2.50
N GLY A 112 13.20 -16.99 -2.09
CA GLY A 112 13.54 -16.35 -0.81
C GLY A 112 13.09 -14.89 -0.75
N SER A 113 13.41 -14.08 -1.77
CA SER A 113 12.98 -12.69 -1.86
C SER A 113 11.46 -12.56 -1.97
N PHE A 114 10.82 -13.46 -2.73
CA PHE A 114 9.36 -13.53 -2.81
C PHE A 114 8.72 -13.79 -1.43
N LEU A 115 9.22 -14.78 -0.68
CA LEU A 115 8.69 -15.08 0.65
C LEU A 115 8.88 -13.92 1.63
N VAL A 116 10.00 -13.20 1.58
CA VAL A 116 10.20 -11.98 2.37
C VAL A 116 9.17 -10.90 2.01
N LEU A 117 8.91 -10.72 0.70
CA LEU A 117 7.90 -9.77 0.22
C LEU A 117 6.51 -10.11 0.79
N ILE A 118 6.08 -11.36 0.73
CA ILE A 118 4.76 -11.81 1.21
C ILE A 118 4.66 -11.81 2.73
N GLN A 119 5.65 -12.38 3.42
CA GLN A 119 5.54 -12.67 4.86
C GLN A 119 5.91 -11.48 5.74
N LYS A 120 6.74 -10.56 5.24
CA LYS A 120 7.26 -9.45 6.05
C LYS A 120 6.89 -8.08 5.53
N ASN A 121 6.98 -7.84 4.22
CA ASN A 121 6.75 -6.50 3.67
C ASN A 121 5.27 -6.20 3.47
N LEU A 122 4.49 -7.18 3.01
CA LEU A 122 3.07 -7.03 2.72
C LEU A 122 2.19 -6.81 3.98
N PRO A 123 2.33 -7.57 5.09
CA PRO A 123 1.35 -7.50 6.18
C PRO A 123 1.18 -6.12 6.83
N PRO A 124 2.23 -5.32 7.08
CA PRO A 124 2.05 -3.97 7.60
C PRO A 124 1.32 -3.07 6.61
N LEU A 125 1.61 -3.18 5.30
CA LEU A 125 0.90 -2.41 4.27
C LEU A 125 -0.58 -2.78 4.19
N LEU A 126 -0.94 -4.06 4.38
CA LEU A 126 -2.34 -4.50 4.48
C LEU A 126 -3.05 -3.88 5.69
N HIS A 127 -2.34 -3.78 6.82
CA HIS A 127 -2.88 -3.19 8.03
C HIS A 127 -3.20 -1.71 7.83
N GLU A 128 -2.25 -0.95 7.28
CA GLU A 128 -2.41 0.47 7.00
C GLU A 128 -3.51 0.73 5.96
N ALA A 129 -3.59 -0.10 4.91
CA ALA A 129 -4.64 -0.01 3.90
C ALA A 129 -6.04 -0.25 4.50
N ALA A 130 -6.17 -1.25 5.39
CA ALA A 130 -7.43 -1.51 6.09
C ALA A 130 -7.81 -0.35 7.03
N ALA A 131 -6.84 0.23 7.73
CA ALA A 131 -7.07 1.40 8.59
C ALA A 131 -7.56 2.60 7.78
N LEU A 132 -6.92 2.88 6.64
CA LEU A 132 -7.31 3.95 5.72
C LEU A 132 -8.72 3.72 5.17
N SER A 133 -9.03 2.50 4.74
CA SER A 133 -10.36 2.15 4.24
C SER A 133 -11.45 2.29 5.29
N ARG A 134 -11.16 1.99 6.56
CA ARG A 134 -12.12 2.15 7.65
C ARG A 134 -12.46 3.62 7.87
N LEU A 135 -11.45 4.48 7.92
CA LEU A 135 -11.64 5.93 8.08
C LEU A 135 -12.35 6.55 6.86
N ALA A 136 -12.02 6.08 5.65
CA ALA A 136 -12.66 6.52 4.42
C ALA A 136 -14.10 6.01 4.25
N ALA A 137 -14.55 5.04 5.06
CA ALA A 137 -15.91 4.52 5.07
C ALA A 137 -16.84 5.24 6.06
N GLU A 138 -16.31 6.11 6.92
CA GLU A 138 -17.12 6.77 7.93
C GLU A 138 -18.15 7.70 7.28
N GLU A 139 -19.41 7.64 7.72
CA GLU A 139 -20.55 8.45 7.22
C GLU A 139 -20.37 9.97 7.40
N SER A 140 -19.25 10.40 7.98
CA SER A 140 -18.93 11.80 8.22
C SER A 140 -18.51 12.57 6.95
N LEU A 141 -18.34 11.90 5.80
CA LEU A 141 -17.95 12.48 4.50
C LEU A 141 -19.05 13.38 3.91
N GLY A 142 -18.90 14.69 4.10
CA GLY A 142 -19.91 15.68 3.75
C GLY A 142 -19.97 16.10 2.28
N LEU A 143 -18.96 15.76 1.47
CA LEU A 143 -18.89 16.08 0.03
C LEU A 143 -19.01 14.83 -0.83
N GLU A 144 -19.74 14.92 -1.95
CA GLU A 144 -19.92 13.82 -2.91
C GLU A 144 -18.57 13.28 -3.44
N VAL A 145 -17.60 14.18 -3.67
CA VAL A 145 -16.24 13.81 -4.09
C VAL A 145 -15.52 12.98 -3.02
N GLU A 146 -15.70 13.31 -1.73
CA GLU A 146 -15.10 12.54 -0.64
C GLU A 146 -15.70 11.12 -0.58
N GLN A 147 -17.02 11.01 -0.74
CA GLN A 147 -17.71 9.71 -0.77
C GLN A 147 -17.22 8.84 -1.93
N GLN A 148 -17.07 9.43 -3.12
CA GLN A 148 -16.55 8.70 -4.28
C GLN A 148 -15.11 8.22 -4.06
N LEU A 149 -14.24 9.06 -3.48
CA LEU A 149 -12.88 8.67 -3.12
C LEU A 149 -12.88 7.55 -2.07
N GLY A 150 -13.77 7.62 -1.08
CA GLY A 150 -13.93 6.57 -0.08
C GLY A 150 -14.32 5.21 -0.68
N LEU A 151 -15.24 5.20 -1.66
CA LEU A 151 -15.61 3.99 -2.39
C LEU A 151 -14.43 3.41 -3.20
N GLU A 152 -13.66 4.25 -3.89
CA GLU A 152 -12.46 3.78 -4.61
C GLU A 152 -11.39 3.25 -3.64
N ILE A 153 -11.19 3.88 -2.48
CA ILE A 153 -10.30 3.39 -1.42
C ILE A 153 -10.75 2.00 -0.95
N GLN A 154 -12.04 1.81 -0.68
CA GLN A 154 -12.58 0.51 -0.24
C GLN A 154 -12.37 -0.57 -1.31
N LYS A 155 -12.68 -0.26 -2.56
CA LYS A 155 -12.49 -1.15 -3.71
C LYS A 155 -11.03 -1.52 -3.92
N LEU A 156 -10.11 -0.58 -3.76
CA LEU A 156 -8.68 -0.86 -3.94
C LEU A 156 -8.11 -1.62 -2.74
N THR A 157 -8.60 -1.32 -1.54
CA THR A 157 -8.23 -2.05 -0.32
C THR A 157 -8.67 -3.51 -0.42
N SER A 158 -9.86 -3.81 -0.92
CA SER A 158 -10.30 -5.20 -1.09
C SER A 158 -9.41 -5.96 -2.08
N GLN A 159 -8.96 -5.33 -3.17
CA GLN A 159 -7.97 -5.92 -4.07
C GLN A 159 -6.63 -6.18 -3.37
N ILE A 160 -6.13 -5.20 -2.62
CA ILE A 160 -4.87 -5.32 -1.87
C ILE A 160 -4.94 -6.48 -0.85
N GLN A 161 -6.09 -6.69 -0.18
CA GLN A 161 -6.26 -7.79 0.76
C GLN A 161 -6.24 -9.19 0.11
N LEU A 162 -6.49 -9.29 -1.20
CA LEU A 162 -6.43 -10.56 -1.94
C LEU A 162 -5.01 -10.91 -2.42
N LEU A 163 -4.09 -9.93 -2.41
CA LEU A 163 -2.71 -10.10 -2.86
C LEU A 163 -1.96 -11.29 -2.25
N PRO A 164 -2.08 -11.61 -0.93
CA PRO A 164 -1.40 -12.76 -0.36
C PRO A 164 -1.81 -14.08 -1.05
N GLU A 165 -3.12 -14.28 -1.24
CA GLU A 165 -3.65 -15.51 -1.83
C GLU A 165 -3.29 -15.60 -3.32
N GLU A 166 -3.52 -14.52 -4.07
CA GLU A 166 -3.19 -14.46 -5.50
C GLU A 166 -1.70 -14.70 -5.74
N SER A 167 -0.83 -14.06 -4.95
CA SER A 167 0.62 -14.20 -5.09
C SER A 167 1.10 -15.61 -4.77
N LEU A 168 0.53 -16.25 -3.73
CA LEU A 168 0.86 -17.64 -3.39
C LEU A 168 0.39 -18.62 -4.48
N SER A 169 -0.75 -18.35 -5.10
CA SER A 169 -1.24 -19.18 -6.22
C SER A 169 -0.27 -19.13 -7.41
N LEU A 170 0.24 -17.94 -7.76
CA LEU A 170 1.25 -17.76 -8.80
C LEU A 170 2.57 -18.44 -8.42
N PHE A 171 3.00 -18.32 -7.16
CA PHE A 171 4.19 -18.98 -6.67
C PHE A 171 4.09 -20.51 -6.79
N PHE A 172 2.93 -21.09 -6.44
CA PHE A 172 2.69 -22.52 -6.58
C PHE A 172 2.79 -22.98 -8.04
N GLN A 173 2.20 -22.22 -8.97
CA GLN A 173 2.30 -22.52 -10.40
C GLN A 173 3.75 -22.49 -10.90
N GLU A 174 4.53 -21.49 -10.49
CA GLU A 174 5.94 -21.41 -10.87
C GLU A 174 6.76 -22.53 -10.22
N CYS A 175 6.48 -22.90 -8.95
CA CYS A 175 7.11 -24.07 -8.31
C CYS A 175 6.85 -25.36 -9.10
N HIS A 176 5.62 -25.59 -9.53
CA HIS A 176 5.27 -26.75 -10.34
C HIS A 176 6.06 -26.75 -11.66
N LYS A 177 6.08 -25.61 -12.35
CA LYS A 177 6.83 -25.45 -13.60
C LYS A 177 8.33 -25.72 -13.42
N GLN A 178 8.95 -25.15 -12.39
CA GLN A 178 10.37 -25.35 -12.09
C GLN A 178 10.67 -26.81 -11.72
N ALA A 179 9.77 -27.46 -10.97
CA ALA A 179 9.88 -28.88 -10.66
C ALA A 179 9.79 -29.74 -11.93
N THR A 180 8.79 -29.52 -12.79
CA THR A 180 8.63 -30.26 -14.06
C THR A 180 9.86 -30.10 -14.95
N GLN A 181 10.35 -28.87 -15.13
CA GLN A 181 11.56 -28.60 -15.91
C GLN A 181 12.79 -29.29 -15.30
N GLY A 182 12.95 -29.22 -13.98
CA GLY A 182 14.02 -29.93 -13.27
C GLY A 182 13.94 -31.44 -13.48
N PHE A 183 12.75 -32.03 -13.36
CA PHE A 183 12.57 -33.46 -13.64
C PHE A 183 12.93 -33.81 -15.08
N GLU A 184 12.50 -33.03 -16.09
CA GLU A 184 12.83 -33.30 -17.49
C GLU A 184 14.34 -33.24 -17.79
N ILE A 185 15.06 -32.32 -17.13
CA ILE A 185 16.50 -32.12 -17.33
C ILE A 185 17.31 -33.20 -16.60
N TYR A 186 16.95 -33.49 -15.35
CA TYR A 186 17.79 -34.30 -14.46
C TYR A 186 17.34 -35.76 -14.32
N MET A 187 16.11 -36.12 -14.71
CA MET A 187 15.67 -37.52 -14.59
C MET A 187 16.37 -38.42 -15.61
N PRO A 188 16.85 -39.60 -15.17
CA PRO A 188 17.36 -40.61 -16.07
C PRO A 188 16.25 -41.05 -17.04
N ARG A 189 16.53 -41.02 -18.34
CA ARG A 189 15.57 -41.41 -19.40
C ARG A 189 15.33 -42.94 -19.51
N GLY A 190 15.68 -43.69 -18.47
CA GLY A 190 15.60 -45.16 -18.43
C GLY A 190 14.15 -45.65 -18.47
N ARG A 191 13.93 -46.86 -19.03
CA ARG A 191 12.60 -47.48 -19.18
C ARG A 191 11.81 -47.58 -17.87
N TYR A 192 12.50 -47.68 -16.72
CA TYR A 192 11.89 -47.77 -15.39
C TYR A 192 11.55 -46.41 -14.76
N TRP A 193 12.10 -45.31 -15.29
CA TRP A 193 11.97 -43.95 -14.74
C TRP A 193 11.08 -43.04 -15.59
N ARG A 194 10.53 -43.55 -16.70
CA ARG A 194 9.46 -42.87 -17.44
C ARG A 194 8.20 -42.90 -16.60
N ASN A 195 8.06 -41.95 -15.69
CA ASN A 195 6.77 -41.66 -15.09
C ASN A 195 5.81 -41.27 -16.23
N ARG A 196 4.64 -41.92 -16.25
CA ARG A 196 3.50 -41.53 -17.09
C ARG A 196 2.98 -40.20 -16.55
N LEU A 197 3.66 -39.10 -16.88
CA LEU A 197 3.25 -37.74 -16.55
C LEU A 197 2.80 -37.06 -17.84
N SER A 198 1.58 -37.39 -18.23
CA SER A 198 0.68 -36.64 -19.12
C SER A 198 -0.70 -37.26 -18.94
N PRO A 199 -1.78 -36.47 -19.03
CA PRO A 199 -2.93 -36.48 -18.12
C PRO A 199 -3.70 -37.80 -18.05
#